data_AF-A0AAE1SZR8-F1
#
_entry.id   AF-A0AAE1SZR8-F1
#
_cell.length_a   1.000
_cell.length_b   1.000
_cell.length_c   1.000
_cell.angle_alpha   90.00
_cell.angle_beta   90.00
_cell.angle_gamma   90.00
#
_symmetry.space_group_name_H-M   'P 1'
#
loop_
_entity.id
_entity.type
_entity.pdbx_description
1 polymer ?
#
loop_
_entity_poly.entity_id
_entity_poly.type
_entity_poly.pdbx_seq_one_letter_code
_entity_poly.pdbx_strand_id
1 'polypeptide(L)'
;MTGELPAGIFSLSKKVSTLSTSHVKKAYVTFLAGNGDYVKGVVGLAKGLRKAKSVYPLVVAVLPDVPEEHRKMIRKQGCIVREIEPLYPPKHQIQFVAAYYVLNYSKLRLWNFEEHEKMVYLDADIQVYENIDHLLDDTTEDGYLYAVMDCFCEKEWNHSIQYSVGYCQQHCPDKKKVITWPTGSSPPPLYFNAGMFVFQPSRVTYDNLLQAVQITPPTPFAEQDFLNTFFQQVYKPIPLTYNLVLAMLWRHPENVDLETVKVVHYCAAGSKPWRYTGKEKNMDREDIKMLVKKWWDIYNDASLDYSTVPKRPIRFISGPSAA
;
A
#
# COMPACT_ATOMS: atom_id res chain seq x y z
N MET A 1 -61.09 7.11 47.22
CA MET A 1 -60.16 7.29 46.08
C MET A 1 -59.87 5.88 45.56
N THR A 2 -60.71 5.33 44.69
CA THR A 2 -60.55 5.34 43.21
C THR A 2 -59.22 4.71 42.81
N GLY A 3 -59.10 3.60 42.08
CA GLY A 3 -60.01 2.76 41.32
C GLY A 3 -59.14 1.88 40.41
N GLU A 4 -59.56 0.63 40.22
CA GLU A 4 -59.35 -0.32 39.10
C GLU A 4 -58.04 -0.38 38.28
N LEU A 5 -57.56 -1.62 38.10
CA LEU A 5 -56.77 -2.07 36.94
C LEU A 5 -57.68 -2.20 35.70
N PRO A 6 -57.15 -1.92 34.49
CA PRO A 6 -57.53 -2.68 33.31
C PRO A 6 -56.34 -3.28 32.54
N ALA A 7 -56.67 -4.33 31.80
CA ALA A 7 -55.81 -5.18 31.01
C ALA A 7 -55.47 -4.61 29.61
N GLY A 8 -54.32 -5.05 29.07
CA GLY A 8 -54.23 -5.48 27.67
C GLY A 8 -53.50 -4.59 26.65
N ILE A 9 -52.67 -5.29 25.85
CA ILE A 9 -52.45 -5.12 24.39
C ILE A 9 -51.25 -4.25 23.91
N PHE A 10 -50.24 -5.00 23.40
CA PHE A 10 -49.32 -4.75 22.29
C PHE A 10 -49.01 -3.32 21.81
N SER A 11 -47.72 -2.99 21.68
CA SER A 11 -47.11 -2.71 20.36
C SER A 11 -45.59 -2.53 20.46
N LEU A 12 -44.87 -3.49 19.86
CA LEU A 12 -43.55 -3.38 19.21
C LEU A 12 -42.82 -2.03 19.35
N SER A 13 -41.88 -1.92 20.29
CA SER A 13 -40.77 -1.00 20.10
C SER A 13 -39.84 -1.60 19.04
N LYS A 14 -39.77 -0.93 17.90
CA LYS A 14 -38.81 -1.21 16.83
C LYS A 14 -37.42 -1.33 17.46
N LYS A 15 -36.86 -2.55 17.47
CA LYS A 15 -35.40 -2.70 17.46
C LYS A 15 -34.92 -1.88 16.27
N VAL A 16 -34.34 -0.72 16.55
CA VAL A 16 -33.43 -0.08 15.62
C VAL A 16 -32.33 -1.11 15.43
N SER A 17 -32.38 -1.82 14.30
CA SER A 17 -31.29 -2.64 13.84
C SER A 17 -30.15 -1.67 13.54
N THR A 18 -29.32 -1.44 14.55
CA THR A 18 -27.93 -1.08 14.32
C THR A 18 -27.40 -2.16 13.40
N LEU A 19 -27.28 -1.81 12.11
CA LEU A 19 -26.52 -2.59 11.15
C LEU A 19 -25.15 -2.78 11.79
N SER A 20 -24.93 -3.96 12.35
CA SER A 20 -23.61 -4.45 12.71
C SER A 20 -22.80 -4.33 11.44
N THR A 21 -21.94 -3.32 11.37
CA THR A 21 -20.88 -3.26 10.39
C THR A 21 -20.05 -4.51 10.64
N SER A 22 -20.22 -5.53 9.82
CA SER A 22 -19.35 -6.69 9.77
C SER A 22 -17.92 -6.14 9.85
N HIS A 23 -17.22 -6.40 10.94
CA HIS A 23 -15.85 -5.91 11.10
C HIS A 23 -15.06 -6.45 9.92
N VAL A 24 -14.56 -5.56 9.07
CA VAL A 24 -13.85 -5.97 7.87
C VAL A 24 -12.50 -6.48 8.34
N LYS A 25 -12.37 -7.81 8.42
CA LYS A 25 -11.15 -8.46 8.95
C LYS A 25 -9.91 -8.21 8.08
N LYS A 26 -10.09 -7.90 6.80
CA LYS A 26 -9.00 -7.77 5.82
C LYS A 26 -9.20 -6.52 4.98
N ALA A 27 -8.15 -5.75 4.74
CA ALA A 27 -8.25 -4.51 3.97
C ALA A 27 -6.95 -4.14 3.26
N TYR A 28 -7.07 -3.37 2.19
CA TYR A 28 -5.95 -2.57 1.69
C TYR A 28 -5.82 -1.31 2.54
N VAL A 29 -4.61 -0.81 2.68
CA VAL A 29 -4.35 0.45 3.35
C VAL A 29 -3.32 1.29 2.60
N THR A 30 -3.62 2.57 2.44
CA THR A 30 -2.68 3.59 1.93
C THR A 30 -2.57 4.72 2.94
N PHE A 31 -1.54 5.54 2.81
CA PHE A 31 -1.30 6.69 3.67
C PHE A 31 -1.29 8.00 2.87
N LEU A 32 -1.83 9.07 3.46
CA LEU A 32 -1.84 10.41 2.89
C LEU A 32 -1.53 11.46 3.97
N ALA A 33 -0.66 12.40 3.64
CA ALA A 33 -0.31 13.54 4.49
C ALA A 33 -0.30 14.83 3.66
N GLY A 34 -0.53 15.96 4.33
CA GLY A 34 -0.48 17.28 3.75
C GLY A 34 -1.59 17.61 2.74
N ASN A 35 -1.42 18.75 2.08
CA ASN A 35 -2.38 19.33 1.13
C ASN A 35 -1.94 19.18 -0.35
N GLY A 36 -0.99 18.27 -0.62
CA GLY A 36 -0.47 18.05 -1.97
C GLY A 36 -1.38 17.21 -2.87
N ASP A 37 -0.90 16.93 -4.08
CA ASP A 37 -1.65 16.21 -5.12
C ASP A 37 -1.63 14.68 -5.00
N TYR A 38 -1.01 14.12 -3.96
CA TYR A 38 -1.01 12.66 -3.69
C TYR A 38 -2.43 12.09 -3.49
N VAL A 39 -3.41 12.94 -3.19
CA VAL A 39 -4.83 12.55 -3.21
C VAL A 39 -5.27 12.01 -4.57
N LYS A 40 -4.67 12.46 -5.68
CA LYS A 40 -4.90 11.89 -7.02
C LYS A 40 -4.43 10.45 -7.10
N GLY A 41 -3.30 10.16 -6.47
CA GLY A 41 -2.77 8.81 -6.30
C GLY A 41 -3.75 7.90 -5.56
N VAL A 42 -4.26 8.35 -4.41
CA VAL A 42 -5.28 7.61 -3.64
C VAL A 42 -6.55 7.34 -4.45
N VAL A 43 -7.05 8.33 -5.19
CA VAL A 43 -8.20 8.15 -6.09
C VAL A 43 -7.89 7.13 -7.20
N GLY A 44 -6.71 7.23 -7.81
CA GLY A 44 -6.23 6.29 -8.83
C GLY A 44 -6.15 4.86 -8.31
N LEU A 45 -5.62 4.67 -7.10
CA LEU A 45 -5.51 3.39 -6.43
C LEU A 45 -6.89 2.80 -6.10
N ALA A 46 -7.81 3.61 -5.57
CA ALA A 46 -9.18 3.16 -5.29
C ALA A 46 -9.90 2.68 -6.56
N LYS A 47 -9.73 3.40 -7.67
CA LYS A 47 -10.25 2.98 -8.99
C LYS A 47 -9.55 1.73 -9.51
N GLY A 48 -8.24 1.60 -9.31
CA GLY A 48 -7.46 0.41 -9.68
C GLY A 48 -7.95 -0.85 -9.00
N LEU A 49 -8.07 -0.83 -7.66
CA LEU A 49 -8.62 -1.94 -6.87
C LEU A 49 -10.03 -2.32 -7.34
N ARG A 50 -10.87 -1.33 -7.65
CA ARG A 50 -12.21 -1.56 -8.19
C ARG A 50 -12.19 -2.18 -9.59
N LYS A 51 -11.30 -1.73 -10.48
CA LYS A 51 -11.11 -2.32 -11.82
C LYS A 51 -10.61 -3.76 -11.73
N ALA A 52 -9.72 -4.03 -10.80
CA ALA A 52 -9.25 -5.35 -10.42
C ALA A 52 -10.31 -6.19 -9.69
N LYS A 53 -11.50 -5.64 -9.45
CA LYS A 53 -12.64 -6.29 -8.78
C LYS A 53 -12.29 -6.80 -7.39
N SER A 54 -11.44 -6.07 -6.67
CA SER A 54 -11.15 -6.39 -5.27
C SER A 54 -12.43 -6.35 -4.44
N VAL A 55 -12.57 -7.33 -3.55
CA VAL A 55 -13.69 -7.40 -2.60
C VAL A 55 -13.39 -6.68 -1.28
N TYR A 56 -12.12 -6.32 -1.05
CA TYR A 56 -11.67 -5.70 0.19
C TYR A 56 -11.72 -4.16 0.10
N PRO A 57 -12.04 -3.48 1.21
CA PRO A 57 -12.07 -2.04 1.24
C PRO A 57 -10.65 -1.45 1.20
N LEU A 58 -10.58 -0.18 0.80
CA LEU A 58 -9.38 0.64 0.95
C LEU A 58 -9.54 1.56 2.16
N VAL A 59 -8.70 1.34 3.18
CA VAL A 59 -8.50 2.26 4.30
C VAL A 59 -7.46 3.29 3.90
N VAL A 60 -7.74 4.57 4.16
CA VAL A 60 -6.80 5.68 3.92
C VAL A 60 -6.45 6.28 5.26
N ALA A 61 -5.25 5.95 5.75
CA ALA A 61 -4.67 6.59 6.91
C ALA A 61 -4.30 8.04 6.55
N VAL A 62 -4.80 9.00 7.32
CA VAL A 62 -4.56 10.42 7.09
C VAL A 62 -3.94 11.09 8.30
N LEU A 63 -2.99 12.01 8.08
CA LEU A 63 -2.56 12.94 9.13
C LEU A 63 -3.58 14.08 9.31
N PRO A 64 -3.60 14.75 10.48
CA PRO A 64 -4.50 15.88 10.75
C PRO A 64 -4.38 17.04 9.74
N ASP A 65 -3.23 17.18 9.08
CA ASP A 65 -2.94 18.23 8.10
C ASP A 65 -3.58 18.01 6.72
N VAL A 66 -4.17 16.83 6.46
CA VAL A 66 -4.92 16.55 5.23
C VAL A 66 -6.22 17.36 5.22
N PRO A 67 -6.42 18.29 4.26
CA PRO A 67 -7.61 19.14 4.22
C PRO A 67 -8.91 18.36 4.10
N GLU A 68 -10.00 18.88 4.67
CA GLU A 68 -11.30 18.23 4.61
C GLU A 68 -11.81 18.03 3.16
N GLU A 69 -11.43 18.91 2.24
CA GLU A 69 -11.74 18.72 0.81
C GLU A 69 -11.10 17.44 0.25
N HIS A 70 -9.85 17.14 0.60
CA HIS A 70 -9.21 15.87 0.21
C HIS A 70 -9.89 14.67 0.87
N ARG A 71 -10.23 14.78 2.16
CA ARG A 71 -10.95 13.73 2.91
C ARG A 71 -12.32 13.44 2.28
N LYS A 72 -13.06 14.47 1.87
CA LYS A 72 -14.32 14.33 1.12
C LYS A 72 -14.12 13.63 -0.22
N MET A 73 -13.09 13.97 -0.99
CA MET A 73 -12.80 13.28 -2.25
C MET A 73 -12.52 11.78 -2.04
N ILE A 74 -11.77 11.44 -0.99
CA ILE A 74 -11.45 10.05 -0.62
C ILE A 74 -12.71 9.29 -0.22
N ARG A 75 -13.54 9.85 0.67
CA ARG A 75 -14.83 9.25 1.07
C ARG A 75 -15.78 9.08 -0.12
N LYS A 76 -15.80 10.05 -1.05
CA LYS A 76 -16.61 9.98 -2.28
C LYS A 76 -16.19 8.81 -3.18
N GLN A 77 -14.94 8.34 -3.09
CA GLN A 77 -14.46 7.13 -3.77
C GLN A 77 -14.76 5.83 -3.00
N GLY A 78 -15.56 5.89 -1.93
CA GLY A 78 -15.94 4.72 -1.13
C GLY A 78 -14.84 4.22 -0.18
N CYS A 79 -13.79 5.02 0.02
CA CYS A 79 -12.70 4.66 0.92
C CYS A 79 -13.03 4.97 2.38
N ILE A 80 -12.45 4.21 3.30
CA ILE A 80 -12.57 4.42 4.74
C ILE A 80 -11.45 5.37 5.16
N VAL A 81 -11.78 6.59 5.60
CA VAL A 81 -10.78 7.55 6.10
C VAL A 81 -10.54 7.30 7.58
N ARG A 82 -9.28 7.02 7.95
CA ARG A 82 -8.84 6.80 9.33
C ARG A 82 -7.76 7.81 9.69
N GLU A 83 -8.03 8.69 10.65
CA GLU A 83 -7.01 9.62 11.11
C GLU A 83 -6.00 8.91 12.03
N ILE A 84 -4.72 9.24 11.87
CA ILE A 84 -3.62 8.76 12.70
C ILE A 84 -2.78 9.93 13.21
N GLU A 85 -2.11 9.73 14.33
CA GLU A 85 -1.20 10.74 14.89
C GLU A 85 0.15 10.74 14.17
N PRO A 86 0.72 11.93 13.87
CA PRO A 86 2.09 12.02 13.38
C PRO A 86 3.07 11.32 14.31
N LEU A 87 4.07 10.64 13.75
CA LEU A 87 5.16 10.04 14.51
C LEU A 87 6.45 10.83 14.29
N TYR A 88 6.94 11.47 15.35
CA TYR A 88 8.16 12.28 15.29
C TYR A 88 9.40 11.41 15.56
N PRO A 89 10.46 11.56 14.75
CA PRO A 89 11.74 10.92 15.05
C PRO A 89 12.32 11.49 16.35
N PRO A 90 13.35 10.83 16.93
CA PRO A 90 14.01 11.30 18.15
C PRO A 90 14.49 12.75 18.02
N LYS A 91 14.40 13.53 19.10
CA LYS A 91 14.59 15.01 19.15
C LYS A 91 15.92 15.56 18.61
N HIS A 92 16.87 14.72 18.21
CA HIS A 92 18.26 15.12 17.90
C HIS A 92 18.51 15.43 16.42
N GLN A 93 17.47 15.63 15.59
CA GLN A 93 17.65 15.98 14.18
C GLN A 93 16.91 17.27 13.76
N ILE A 94 17.58 17.99 12.86
CA ILE A 94 17.37 19.38 12.41
C ILE A 94 15.94 19.62 11.88
N GLN A 95 15.35 20.78 12.21
CA GLN A 95 13.95 21.16 11.94
C GLN A 95 13.43 20.92 10.50
N PHE A 96 14.28 20.99 9.48
CA PHE A 96 13.88 20.77 8.08
C PHE A 96 13.93 19.30 7.62
N VAL A 97 14.70 18.46 8.32
CA VAL A 97 14.79 17.02 8.07
C VAL A 97 13.60 16.27 8.73
N ALA A 98 12.92 16.93 9.67
CA ALA A 98 11.81 16.37 10.43
C ALA A 98 10.60 15.99 9.56
N ALA A 99 10.23 16.77 8.53
CA ALA A 99 8.98 16.54 7.78
C ALA A 99 8.99 15.23 6.98
N TYR A 100 10.11 14.89 6.33
CA TYR A 100 10.30 13.63 5.60
C TYR A 100 10.18 12.43 6.55
N TYR A 101 10.89 12.47 7.68
CA TYR A 101 10.83 11.40 8.68
C TYR A 101 9.47 11.30 9.36
N VAL A 102 8.82 12.41 9.67
CA VAL A 102 7.47 12.41 10.25
C VAL A 102 6.50 11.73 9.29
N LEU A 103 6.53 12.09 8.01
CA LEU A 103 5.67 11.49 7.00
C LEU A 103 5.90 9.97 6.93
N ASN A 104 7.15 9.55 6.80
CA ASN A 104 7.50 8.15 6.60
C ASN A 104 7.30 7.28 7.85
N TYR A 105 7.76 7.72 9.03
CA TYR A 105 7.58 6.97 10.27
C TYR A 105 6.12 6.94 10.73
N SER A 106 5.27 7.87 10.30
CA SER A 106 3.84 7.79 10.61
C SER A 106 3.17 6.54 10.02
N LYS A 107 3.75 5.90 8.99
CA LYS A 107 3.30 4.59 8.48
C LYS A 107 3.36 3.48 9.54
N LEU A 108 4.19 3.61 10.59
CA LEU A 108 4.23 2.64 11.68
C LEU A 108 2.93 2.60 12.49
N ARG A 109 2.11 3.65 12.43
CA ARG A 109 0.78 3.71 13.08
C ARG A 109 -0.22 2.70 12.52
N LEU A 110 0.03 2.17 11.33
CA LEU A 110 -0.86 1.21 10.69
C LEU A 110 -0.96 -0.11 11.46
N TRP A 111 0.06 -0.47 12.27
CA TRP A 111 0.00 -1.65 13.14
C TRP A 111 -1.02 -1.53 14.29
N ASN A 112 -1.57 -0.33 14.54
CA ASN A 112 -2.60 -0.10 15.55
C ASN A 112 -4.03 -0.24 14.99
N PHE A 113 -4.21 -0.71 13.76
CA PHE A 113 -5.54 -0.95 13.15
C PHE A 113 -6.07 -2.33 13.54
N GLU A 114 -6.18 -2.57 14.85
CA GLU A 114 -6.52 -3.86 15.48
C GLU A 114 -7.91 -4.41 15.08
N GLU A 115 -8.75 -3.59 14.44
CA GLU A 115 -10.00 -4.05 13.85
C GLU A 115 -9.81 -4.92 12.58
N HIS A 116 -8.60 -4.98 12.04
CA HIS A 116 -8.21 -5.84 10.91
C HIS A 116 -7.22 -6.93 11.37
N GLU A 117 -7.41 -8.15 10.88
CA GLU A 117 -6.57 -9.32 11.13
C GLU A 117 -5.36 -9.40 10.17
N LYS A 118 -5.49 -8.82 8.96
CA LYS A 118 -4.43 -8.78 7.94
C LYS A 118 -4.67 -7.62 6.97
N MET A 119 -3.60 -6.95 6.56
CA MET A 119 -3.69 -5.81 5.64
C MET A 119 -2.59 -5.85 4.58
N VAL A 120 -2.86 -5.24 3.43
CA VAL A 120 -1.84 -4.93 2.41
C VAL A 120 -1.65 -3.43 2.36
N TYR A 121 -0.47 -2.97 2.75
CA TYR A 121 -0.06 -1.60 2.55
C TYR A 121 0.31 -1.35 1.09
N LEU A 122 -0.12 -0.22 0.54
CA LEU A 122 0.24 0.29 -0.78
C LEU A 122 0.48 1.79 -0.65
N ASP A 123 1.66 2.27 -1.07
CA ASP A 123 1.92 3.70 -1.18
C ASP A 123 0.91 4.36 -2.14
N ALA A 124 0.61 5.64 -1.92
CA ALA A 124 -0.40 6.36 -2.71
C ALA A 124 0.00 6.56 -4.19
N ASP A 125 1.25 6.29 -4.55
CA ASP A 125 1.78 6.29 -5.92
C ASP A 125 1.93 4.88 -6.50
N ILE A 126 1.26 3.89 -5.92
CA ILE A 126 1.07 2.56 -6.48
C ILE A 126 -0.23 2.50 -7.28
N GLN A 127 -0.22 1.71 -8.35
CA GLN A 127 -1.42 1.32 -9.08
C GLN A 127 -1.54 -0.20 -9.17
N VAL A 128 -2.77 -0.69 -8.97
CA VAL A 128 -3.15 -2.09 -9.08
C VAL A 128 -3.86 -2.31 -10.42
N TYR A 129 -3.33 -3.20 -11.24
CA TYR A 129 -3.85 -3.56 -12.56
C TYR A 129 -4.57 -4.90 -12.59
N GLU A 130 -4.20 -5.82 -11.70
CA GLU A 130 -4.84 -7.12 -11.55
C GLU A 130 -5.21 -7.41 -10.10
N ASN A 131 -6.14 -8.35 -9.89
CA ASN A 131 -6.56 -8.71 -8.54
C ASN A 131 -5.41 -9.35 -7.75
N ILE A 132 -5.21 -8.86 -6.52
CA ILE A 132 -4.20 -9.34 -5.58
C ILE A 132 -4.82 -9.69 -4.21
N ASP A 133 -6.11 -10.00 -4.16
CA ASP A 133 -6.86 -10.34 -2.94
C ASP A 133 -6.32 -11.62 -2.28
N HIS A 134 -5.75 -12.54 -3.07
CA HIS A 134 -5.14 -13.78 -2.57
C HIS A 134 -3.96 -13.53 -1.60
N LEU A 135 -3.37 -12.34 -1.61
CA LEU A 135 -2.36 -11.92 -0.61
C LEU A 135 -2.98 -11.64 0.77
N LEU A 136 -4.28 -11.37 0.86
CA LEU A 136 -5.02 -11.24 2.11
C LEU A 136 -5.59 -12.58 2.58
N ASP A 137 -5.79 -13.51 1.65
CA ASP A 137 -6.50 -14.77 1.90
C ASP A 137 -5.59 -15.94 2.21
N ASP A 138 -4.95 -16.48 1.18
CA ASP A 138 -4.45 -17.86 1.25
C ASP A 138 -2.96 -17.96 0.95
N THR A 139 -2.35 -16.92 0.37
CA THR A 139 -0.96 -16.97 -0.12
C THR A 139 0.07 -16.60 0.94
N THR A 140 -0.35 -15.92 2.00
CA THR A 140 0.55 -15.43 3.05
C THR A 140 0.15 -16.00 4.40
N GLU A 141 1.04 -16.79 4.99
CA GLU A 141 0.91 -17.27 6.37
C GLU A 141 0.99 -16.11 7.37
N ASP A 142 0.29 -16.27 8.49
CA ASP A 142 0.34 -15.35 9.62
C ASP A 142 1.72 -15.35 10.31
N GLY A 143 2.05 -14.26 10.98
CA GLY A 143 3.31 -14.06 11.72
C GLY A 143 4.47 -13.51 10.89
N TYR A 144 4.28 -13.29 9.59
CA TYR A 144 5.32 -12.81 8.68
C TYR A 144 4.99 -11.45 8.04
N LEU A 145 6.03 -10.75 7.61
CA LEU A 145 5.93 -9.57 6.75
C LEU A 145 6.26 -9.98 5.32
N TYR A 146 5.37 -9.77 4.36
CA TYR A 146 5.63 -10.08 2.96
C TYR A 146 5.82 -8.81 2.15
N ALA A 147 6.92 -8.72 1.40
CA ALA A 147 7.22 -7.55 0.58
C ALA A 147 8.14 -7.92 -0.58
N VAL A 148 8.13 -7.11 -1.64
CA VAL A 148 8.99 -7.32 -2.80
C VAL A 148 10.39 -6.83 -2.49
N MET A 149 11.39 -7.65 -2.82
CA MET A 149 12.80 -7.27 -2.71
C MET A 149 13.11 -6.01 -3.53
N ASP A 150 13.88 -5.08 -2.95
CA ASP A 150 14.41 -3.94 -3.70
C ASP A 150 15.66 -4.34 -4.50
N CYS A 151 16.34 -3.40 -5.14
CA CYS A 151 17.65 -3.61 -5.75
C CYS A 151 18.66 -2.59 -5.21
N PHE A 152 19.94 -2.95 -5.22
CA PHE A 152 21.03 -2.04 -4.83
C PHE A 152 21.71 -1.40 -6.05
N CYS A 153 21.06 -1.39 -7.22
CA CYS A 153 21.66 -0.92 -8.46
C CYS A 153 21.45 0.59 -8.72
N GLU A 154 20.55 1.23 -7.99
CA GLU A 154 20.28 2.66 -8.12
C GLU A 154 21.31 3.56 -7.43
N LYS A 155 21.51 4.79 -7.91
CA LYS A 155 22.58 5.69 -7.42
C LYS A 155 22.34 6.12 -5.96
N GLU A 156 21.09 6.15 -5.55
CA GLU A 156 20.61 6.43 -4.21
C GLU A 156 21.26 5.50 -3.17
N TRP A 157 21.69 4.30 -3.59
CA TRP A 157 22.37 3.31 -2.76
C TRP A 157 23.88 3.55 -2.58
N ASN A 158 24.45 4.62 -3.11
CA ASN A 158 25.90 4.88 -3.07
C ASN A 158 26.53 4.92 -1.67
N HIS A 159 25.73 5.09 -0.62
CA HIS A 159 26.13 5.07 0.78
C HIS A 159 26.22 3.65 1.36
N SER A 160 25.69 2.64 0.66
CA SER A 160 25.67 1.25 1.09
C SER A 160 26.94 0.49 0.69
N ILE A 161 27.31 -0.50 1.50
CA ILE A 161 28.40 -1.44 1.17
C ILE A 161 28.03 -2.22 -0.09
N GLN A 162 26.77 -2.66 -0.19
CA GLN A 162 26.20 -3.44 -1.28
C GLN A 162 26.46 -2.76 -2.63
N TYR A 163 26.12 -1.48 -2.76
CA TYR A 163 26.40 -0.70 -3.97
C TYR A 163 27.90 -0.63 -4.26
N SER A 164 28.70 -0.35 -3.23
CA SER A 164 30.16 -0.16 -3.34
C SER A 164 30.89 -1.41 -3.85
N VAL A 165 30.45 -2.60 -3.43
CA VAL A 165 31.01 -3.88 -3.90
C VAL A 165 30.35 -4.39 -5.19
N GLY A 166 29.29 -3.71 -5.66
CA GLY A 166 28.50 -4.11 -6.82
C GLY A 166 27.60 -5.32 -6.58
N TYR A 167 27.21 -5.55 -5.32
CA TYR A 167 26.23 -6.58 -4.94
C TYR A 167 24.83 -6.17 -5.41
N CYS A 168 24.07 -7.12 -5.95
CA CYS A 168 22.63 -6.98 -6.11
C CYS A 168 21.95 -8.30 -5.73
N GLN A 169 20.86 -8.19 -4.97
CA GLN A 169 20.02 -9.33 -4.59
C GLN A 169 19.00 -9.71 -5.69
N GLN A 170 18.75 -8.81 -6.64
CA GLN A 170 18.02 -9.12 -7.87
C GLN A 170 19.01 -9.87 -8.78
N HIS A 171 18.70 -11.11 -9.14
CA HIS A 171 19.57 -11.96 -9.94
C HIS A 171 20.01 -11.23 -11.22
N CYS A 172 21.30 -10.90 -11.36
CA CYS A 172 21.85 -10.14 -12.49
C CYS A 172 22.70 -11.05 -13.40
N PRO A 173 22.27 -11.34 -14.65
CA PRO A 173 23.05 -12.17 -15.56
C PRO A 173 24.41 -11.55 -15.94
N ASP A 174 24.44 -10.24 -16.21
CA ASP A 174 25.64 -9.51 -16.65
C ASP A 174 26.50 -8.98 -15.49
N LYS A 175 25.95 -8.99 -14.27
CA LYS A 175 26.69 -8.71 -13.03
C LYS A 175 26.89 -10.00 -12.22
N LYS A 176 27.37 -11.05 -12.89
CA LYS A 176 28.14 -12.13 -12.25
C LYS A 176 29.46 -11.61 -11.64
N LYS A 177 29.44 -10.51 -10.89
CA LYS A 177 30.23 -10.48 -9.67
C LYS A 177 29.53 -11.46 -8.74
N VAL A 178 29.82 -12.74 -8.93
CA VAL A 178 29.72 -13.72 -7.84
C VAL A 178 30.61 -13.10 -6.77
N ILE A 179 30.00 -12.36 -5.84
CA ILE A 179 30.73 -11.88 -4.69
C ILE A 179 31.07 -13.14 -3.93
N THR A 180 32.33 -13.56 -4.03
CA THR A 180 32.85 -14.60 -3.18
C THR A 180 32.94 -13.98 -1.79
N TRP A 181 31.93 -14.26 -0.97
CA TRP A 181 31.96 -13.88 0.43
C TRP A 181 33.19 -14.55 1.07
N PRO A 182 34.03 -13.80 1.81
CA PRO A 182 35.18 -14.38 2.49
C PRO A 182 34.76 -15.57 3.35
N THR A 183 35.63 -16.58 3.49
CA THR A 183 35.35 -17.77 4.31
C THR A 183 34.86 -17.37 5.70
N GLY A 184 33.64 -17.78 6.06
CA GLY A 184 32.98 -17.40 7.33
C GLY A 184 32.03 -16.20 7.24
N SER A 185 31.88 -15.58 6.06
CA SER A 185 30.91 -14.50 5.80
C SER A 185 29.69 -15.03 5.05
N SER A 186 28.50 -14.49 5.36
CA SER A 186 27.26 -14.74 4.62
C SER A 186 26.88 -13.53 3.76
N PRO A 187 26.02 -13.69 2.74
CA PRO A 187 25.36 -12.56 2.11
C PRO A 187 24.65 -11.69 3.15
N PRO A 188 24.49 -10.37 2.89
CA PRO A 188 23.68 -9.53 3.75
C PRO A 188 22.23 -10.03 3.77
N PRO A 189 21.46 -9.70 4.82
CA PRO A 189 20.04 -9.98 4.86
C PRO A 189 19.32 -9.40 3.64
N LEU A 190 18.25 -10.09 3.19
CA LEU A 190 17.41 -9.58 2.11
C LEU A 190 16.77 -8.25 2.51
N TYR A 191 16.61 -7.36 1.54
CA TYR A 191 16.08 -6.03 1.74
C TYR A 191 14.85 -5.77 0.85
N PHE A 192 13.73 -5.33 1.40
CA PHE A 192 12.51 -5.05 0.64
C PHE A 192 12.24 -3.57 0.42
N ASN A 193 11.48 -3.27 -0.63
CA ASN A 193 10.90 -1.96 -0.86
C ASN A 193 9.66 -1.78 0.04
N ALA A 194 9.59 -0.72 0.83
CA ALA A 194 8.51 -0.49 1.81
C ALA A 194 7.27 0.18 1.23
N GLY A 195 7.20 0.38 -0.10
CA GLY A 195 5.99 0.92 -0.73
C GLY A 195 4.84 -0.08 -0.78
N MET A 196 5.13 -1.37 -0.66
CA MET A 196 4.11 -2.41 -0.54
C MET A 196 4.56 -3.50 0.41
N PHE A 197 3.67 -3.87 1.33
CA PHE A 197 3.87 -5.01 2.20
C PHE A 197 2.56 -5.59 2.73
N VAL A 198 2.53 -6.89 2.97
CA VAL A 198 1.45 -7.60 3.69
C VAL A 198 1.87 -7.74 5.16
N PHE A 199 0.99 -7.38 6.08
CA PHE A 199 1.26 -7.41 7.51
C PHE A 199 -0.01 -7.69 8.33
N GLN A 200 0.18 -7.99 9.61
CA GLN A 200 -0.90 -8.12 10.59
C GLN A 200 -0.80 -6.98 11.61
N PRO A 201 -1.84 -6.14 11.73
CA PRO A 201 -1.97 -5.23 12.86
C PRO A 201 -1.90 -6.01 14.18
N SER A 202 -1.16 -5.46 15.14
CA SER A 202 -0.94 -6.09 16.43
C SER A 202 -0.48 -5.03 17.41
N ARG A 203 -1.19 -4.89 18.53
CA ARG A 203 -0.83 -3.91 19.56
C ARG A 203 0.58 -4.11 20.08
N VAL A 204 0.97 -5.37 20.30
CA VAL A 204 2.32 -5.72 20.77
C VAL A 204 3.37 -5.30 19.75
N THR A 205 3.16 -5.60 18.47
CA THR A 205 4.09 -5.20 17.41
C THR A 205 4.15 -3.69 17.25
N TYR A 206 2.99 -3.01 17.33
CA TYR A 206 2.90 -1.56 17.30
C TYR A 206 3.70 -0.90 18.42
N ASP A 207 3.49 -1.31 19.66
CA ASP A 207 4.18 -0.74 20.81
C ASP A 207 5.71 -0.97 20.69
N ASN A 208 6.13 -2.15 20.21
CA ASN A 208 7.54 -2.45 19.94
C ASN A 208 8.13 -1.59 18.80
N LEU A 209 7.39 -1.36 17.72
CA LEU A 209 7.81 -0.47 16.62
C LEU A 209 8.04 0.95 17.13
N LEU A 210 7.11 1.47 17.95
CA LEU A 210 7.23 2.81 18.52
C LEU A 210 8.40 2.93 19.49
N GLN A 211 8.65 1.92 20.32
CA GLN A 211 9.81 1.94 21.22
C GLN A 211 11.12 1.88 20.42
N ALA A 212 11.21 0.98 19.45
CA ALA A 212 12.42 0.78 18.65
C ALA A 212 12.75 2.01 17.80
N VAL A 213 11.77 2.66 17.16
CA VAL A 213 12.03 3.85 16.32
C VAL A 213 12.53 5.05 17.14
N GLN A 214 12.17 5.14 18.43
CA GLN A 214 12.63 6.22 19.31
C GLN A 214 14.11 6.11 19.69
N ILE A 215 14.70 4.92 19.55
CA ILE A 215 16.13 4.68 19.84
C ILE A 215 16.95 4.37 18.58
N THR A 216 16.29 4.27 17.42
CA THR A 216 16.96 4.01 16.15
C THR A 216 17.41 5.32 15.50
N PRO A 217 18.70 5.48 15.16
CA PRO A 217 19.16 6.61 14.39
C PRO A 217 18.45 6.67 13.01
N PRO A 218 17.90 7.83 12.60
CA PRO A 218 17.29 7.95 11.29
C PRO A 218 18.29 7.72 10.15
N THR A 219 17.84 7.00 9.12
CA THR A 219 18.64 6.58 7.96
C THR A 219 18.08 7.18 6.66
N PRO A 220 18.83 7.17 5.54
CA PRO A 220 18.40 7.82 4.30
C PRO A 220 17.03 7.36 3.76
N PHE A 221 16.68 6.07 3.89
CA PHE A 221 15.38 5.54 3.46
C PHE A 221 14.37 5.41 4.61
N ALA A 222 14.59 6.13 5.71
CA ALA A 222 13.64 6.32 6.82
C ALA A 222 13.00 5.02 7.33
N GLU A 223 11.69 4.86 7.10
CA GLU A 223 10.91 3.72 7.55
C GLU A 223 11.26 2.45 6.79
N GLN A 224 11.71 2.54 5.53
CA GLN A 224 12.09 1.36 4.76
C GLN A 224 13.28 0.64 5.40
N ASP A 225 14.35 1.37 5.74
CA ASP A 225 15.51 0.80 6.43
C ASP A 225 15.13 0.28 7.83
N PHE A 226 14.30 1.03 8.55
CA PHE A 226 13.83 0.65 9.87
C PHE A 226 13.01 -0.65 9.83
N LEU A 227 12.04 -0.76 8.92
CA LEU A 227 11.20 -1.94 8.77
C LEU A 227 12.02 -3.16 8.32
N ASN A 228 12.99 -2.96 7.42
CA ASN A 228 13.91 -4.04 7.02
C ASN A 228 14.74 -4.58 8.18
N THR A 229 15.16 -3.70 9.10
CA THR A 229 15.88 -4.10 10.31
C THR A 229 14.95 -4.77 11.32
N PHE A 230 13.79 -4.18 11.56
CA PHE A 230 12.83 -4.64 12.58
C PHE A 230 12.22 -6.00 12.23
N PHE A 231 11.81 -6.20 10.97
CA PHE A 231 11.15 -7.41 10.50
C PHE A 231 12.10 -8.43 9.87
N GLN A 232 13.42 -8.23 9.96
CA GLN A 232 14.43 -9.06 9.29
C GLN A 232 14.20 -10.57 9.46
N GLN A 233 13.85 -11.02 10.66
CA GLN A 233 13.70 -12.44 10.99
C GLN A 233 12.38 -13.06 10.50
N VAL A 234 11.39 -12.23 10.20
CA VAL A 234 10.04 -12.65 9.79
C VAL A 234 9.67 -12.14 8.40
N TYR A 235 10.63 -11.55 7.69
CA TYR A 235 10.44 -11.10 6.31
C TYR A 235 10.44 -12.28 5.34
N LYS A 236 9.43 -12.33 4.47
CA LYS A 236 9.34 -13.28 3.35
C LYS A 236 9.20 -12.54 2.02
N PRO A 237 10.10 -12.74 1.04
CA PRO A 237 10.00 -12.08 -0.25
C PRO A 237 8.81 -12.60 -1.06
N ILE A 238 8.14 -11.69 -1.78
CA ILE A 238 7.13 -12.04 -2.79
C ILE A 238 7.57 -11.57 -4.19
N PRO A 239 7.01 -12.13 -5.28
CA PRO A 239 7.43 -11.82 -6.64
C PRO A 239 7.34 -10.33 -7.00
N LEU A 240 8.25 -9.87 -7.86
CA LEU A 240 8.33 -8.50 -8.37
C LEU A 240 7.02 -8.01 -9.00
N THR A 241 6.20 -8.91 -9.53
CA THR A 241 4.88 -8.61 -10.11
C THR A 241 3.91 -7.92 -9.14
N TYR A 242 4.13 -8.03 -7.82
CA TYR A 242 3.31 -7.42 -6.77
C TYR A 242 3.76 -6.02 -6.31
N ASN A 243 4.92 -5.54 -6.79
CA ASN A 243 5.42 -4.18 -6.55
C ASN A 243 6.54 -3.90 -7.57
N LEU A 244 6.18 -3.66 -8.83
CA LEU A 244 7.16 -3.25 -9.84
C LEU A 244 7.58 -1.81 -9.57
N VAL A 245 8.70 -1.64 -8.86
CA VAL A 245 9.46 -0.39 -8.82
C VAL A 245 9.96 -0.10 -10.24
N LEU A 246 9.59 1.04 -10.82
CA LEU A 246 9.87 1.34 -12.23
C LEU A 246 11.36 1.26 -12.60
N ALA A 247 12.27 1.48 -11.64
CA ALA A 247 13.70 1.35 -11.87
C ALA A 247 14.13 -0.04 -12.34
N MET A 248 13.36 -1.07 -12.02
CA MET A 248 13.60 -2.43 -12.51
C MET A 248 13.57 -2.51 -14.05
N LEU A 249 12.81 -1.65 -14.74
CA LEU A 249 12.73 -1.63 -16.21
C LEU A 249 14.05 -1.28 -16.91
N TRP A 250 14.95 -0.59 -16.23
CA TRP A 250 16.27 -0.22 -16.79
C TRP A 250 17.45 -0.76 -15.98
N ARG A 251 17.22 -1.25 -14.75
CA ARG A 251 18.26 -1.90 -13.94
C ARG A 251 18.29 -3.41 -14.09
N HIS A 252 17.12 -4.01 -14.23
CA HIS A 252 16.92 -5.46 -14.31
C HIS A 252 15.82 -5.81 -15.33
N PRO A 253 15.87 -5.31 -16.58
CA PRO A 253 14.85 -5.62 -17.58
C PRO A 253 14.66 -7.13 -17.81
N GLU A 254 15.71 -7.93 -17.58
CA GLU A 254 15.67 -9.40 -17.64
C GLU A 254 14.71 -10.03 -16.63
N ASN A 255 14.40 -9.32 -15.53
CA ASN A 255 13.53 -9.80 -14.46
C ASN A 255 12.10 -9.24 -14.58
N VAL A 256 11.80 -8.47 -15.64
CA VAL A 256 10.50 -7.81 -15.81
C VAL A 256 9.78 -8.34 -17.04
N ASP A 257 8.70 -9.07 -16.80
CA ASP A 257 7.67 -9.36 -17.80
C ASP A 257 6.44 -8.49 -17.53
N LEU A 258 6.27 -7.42 -18.32
CA LEU A 258 5.19 -6.46 -18.17
C LEU A 258 3.79 -7.05 -18.36
N GLU A 259 3.64 -8.19 -19.04
CA GLU A 259 2.35 -8.85 -19.21
C GLU A 259 1.87 -9.52 -17.91
N THR A 260 2.81 -9.88 -17.02
CA THR A 260 2.51 -10.54 -15.74
C THR A 260 2.45 -9.58 -14.54
N VAL A 261 2.81 -8.31 -14.74
CA VAL A 261 2.88 -7.31 -13.67
C VAL A 261 1.47 -6.91 -13.22
N LYS A 262 1.20 -7.15 -11.93
CA LYS A 262 -0.09 -6.87 -11.29
C LYS A 262 -0.13 -5.49 -10.65
N VAL A 263 1.01 -5.03 -10.14
CA VAL A 263 1.12 -3.80 -9.35
C VAL A 263 2.37 -3.04 -9.78
N VAL A 264 2.22 -1.73 -10.00
CA VAL A 264 3.31 -0.83 -10.41
C VAL A 264 3.46 0.29 -9.40
N HIS A 265 4.71 0.57 -9.02
CA HIS A 265 5.07 1.60 -8.06
C HIS A 265 5.81 2.73 -8.76
N TYR A 266 5.14 3.87 -8.86
CA TYR A 266 5.63 5.07 -9.53
C TYR A 266 6.55 5.89 -8.60
N CYS A 267 7.55 5.26 -7.96
CA CYS A 267 8.46 5.91 -7.01
C CYS A 267 9.63 6.65 -7.65
N ALA A 268 9.99 6.34 -8.89
CA ALA A 268 11.08 7.02 -9.58
C ALA A 268 10.79 8.52 -9.77
N ALA A 269 11.83 9.36 -9.70
CA ALA A 269 11.68 10.79 -9.94
C ALA A 269 11.07 11.07 -11.33
N GLY A 270 10.04 11.93 -11.37
CA GLY A 270 9.29 12.24 -12.60
C GLY A 270 8.24 11.21 -13.00
N SER A 271 8.17 10.05 -12.35
CA SER A 271 7.27 8.97 -12.77
C SER A 271 5.83 9.09 -12.27
N LYS A 272 5.55 9.95 -11.28
CA LYS A 272 4.20 10.15 -10.75
C LYS A 272 3.24 10.50 -11.91
N PRO A 273 2.22 9.68 -12.22
CA PRO A 273 1.42 9.86 -13.44
C PRO A 273 0.77 11.24 -13.54
N TRP A 274 0.37 11.83 -12.42
CA TRP A 274 -0.25 13.17 -12.36
C TRP A 274 0.73 14.35 -12.45
N ARG A 275 2.04 14.10 -12.44
CA ARG A 275 3.11 15.09 -12.65
C ARG A 275 4.01 14.72 -13.84
N TYR A 276 3.69 13.67 -14.58
CA TYR A 276 4.56 13.12 -15.60
C TYR A 276 4.75 14.11 -16.75
N THR A 277 6.01 14.44 -17.03
CA THR A 277 6.39 15.34 -18.14
C THR A 277 7.13 14.62 -19.27
N GLY A 278 7.65 13.42 -19.01
CA GLY A 278 8.49 12.67 -19.93
C GLY A 278 9.91 13.21 -20.08
N LYS A 279 10.31 14.23 -19.30
CA LYS A 279 11.62 14.91 -19.43
C LYS A 279 12.67 14.42 -18.45
N GLU A 280 12.24 13.88 -17.31
CA GLU A 280 13.14 13.35 -16.30
C GLU A 280 13.86 12.08 -16.79
N LYS A 281 14.94 11.71 -16.12
CA LYS A 281 15.77 10.58 -16.53
C LYS A 281 14.93 9.29 -16.63
N ASN A 282 15.08 8.57 -17.75
CA ASN A 282 14.34 7.35 -18.11
C ASN A 282 12.83 7.54 -18.31
N MET A 283 12.28 8.75 -18.21
CA MET A 283 10.85 8.98 -18.38
C MET A 283 10.43 9.03 -19.84
N ASP A 284 11.36 9.17 -20.77
CA ASP A 284 11.14 9.18 -22.22
C ASP A 284 10.90 7.78 -22.82
N ARG A 285 11.10 6.71 -22.04
CA ARG A 285 10.91 5.32 -22.47
C ARG A 285 9.46 5.00 -22.81
N GLU A 286 9.27 4.14 -23.81
CA GLU A 286 7.93 3.73 -24.28
C GLU A 286 7.15 2.90 -23.25
N ASP A 287 7.83 2.05 -22.49
CA ASP A 287 7.20 1.27 -21.40
C ASP A 287 6.66 2.18 -20.29
N ILE A 288 7.39 3.24 -19.93
CA ILE A 288 6.93 4.24 -18.96
C ILE A 288 5.73 5.03 -19.50
N LYS A 289 5.79 5.52 -20.75
CA LYS A 289 4.67 6.22 -21.38
C LYS A 289 3.40 5.36 -21.40
N MET A 290 3.55 4.07 -21.75
CA MET A 290 2.46 3.10 -21.73
C MET A 290 1.87 2.95 -20.32
N LEU A 291 2.71 2.76 -19.29
CA LEU A 291 2.26 2.60 -17.91
C LEU A 291 1.53 3.86 -17.39
N VAL A 292 2.08 5.05 -17.65
CA VAL A 292 1.44 6.34 -17.32
C VAL A 292 0.10 6.48 -18.03
N LYS A 293 0.01 6.11 -19.31
CA LYS A 293 -1.26 6.07 -20.04
C LYS A 293 -2.26 5.12 -19.38
N LYS A 294 -1.85 3.88 -19.05
CA LYS A 294 -2.72 2.91 -18.35
C LYS A 294 -3.22 3.46 -17.01
N TRP A 295 -2.40 4.23 -16.29
CA TRP A 295 -2.82 4.90 -15.07
C TRP A 295 -3.92 5.93 -15.32
N TRP A 296 -3.74 6.80 -16.32
CA TRP A 296 -4.74 7.80 -16.70
C TRP A 296 -6.02 7.20 -17.25
N ASP A 297 -5.94 6.10 -18.01
CA ASP A 297 -7.10 5.36 -18.48
C ASP A 297 -7.95 4.88 -17.30
N ILE A 298 -7.34 4.44 -16.19
CA ILE A 298 -8.06 4.08 -14.95
C ILE A 298 -8.60 5.31 -14.22
N TYR A 299 -7.77 6.33 -14.05
CA TYR A 299 -8.12 7.52 -13.28
C TYR A 299 -9.31 8.28 -13.91
N ASN A 300 -9.32 8.40 -15.25
CA ASN A 300 -10.34 9.12 -16.00
C ASN A 300 -11.62 8.29 -16.28
N ASP A 301 -11.60 6.97 -16.05
CA ASP A 301 -12.78 6.14 -16.25
C ASP A 301 -13.82 6.42 -15.15
N ALA A 302 -14.91 7.07 -15.55
CA ALA A 302 -16.03 7.42 -14.67
C ALA A 302 -16.88 6.19 -14.29
N SER A 303 -16.84 5.11 -15.07
CA SER A 303 -17.53 3.86 -14.71
C SER A 303 -16.89 3.16 -13.50
N LEU A 304 -15.65 3.55 -13.20
CA LEU A 304 -14.93 3.18 -11.99
C LEU A 304 -15.17 4.15 -10.85
N ASP A 305 -15.96 5.22 -10.94
CA ASP A 305 -16.28 6.01 -9.74
C ASP A 305 -17.16 5.19 -8.78
N TYR A 306 -17.00 5.42 -7.48
CA TYR A 306 -17.83 4.74 -6.49
C TYR A 306 -19.30 5.18 -6.64
N SER A 307 -20.19 4.22 -6.80
CA SER A 307 -21.63 4.43 -6.84
C SER A 307 -22.29 3.60 -5.75
N THR A 308 -23.17 4.24 -4.98
CA THR A 308 -24.01 3.57 -3.97
C THR A 308 -25.20 2.85 -4.59
N VAL A 309 -25.43 3.00 -5.91
CA VAL A 309 -26.52 2.33 -6.63
C VAL A 309 -26.07 0.91 -7.00
N PRO A 310 -26.77 -0.14 -6.53
CA PRO A 310 -26.45 -1.51 -6.90
C PRO A 310 -26.54 -1.67 -8.42
N LYS A 311 -25.48 -2.16 -9.07
CA LYS A 311 -25.55 -2.55 -10.48
C LYS A 311 -26.60 -3.65 -10.60
N ARG A 312 -27.74 -3.36 -11.26
CA ARG A 312 -28.82 -4.34 -11.45
C ARG A 312 -28.24 -5.60 -12.11
N PRO A 313 -28.56 -6.81 -11.62
CA PRO A 313 -28.14 -8.02 -12.30
C PRO A 313 -28.72 -8.03 -13.72
N ILE A 314 -27.86 -8.31 -14.69
CA ILE A 314 -28.26 -8.54 -16.09
C ILE A 314 -29.19 -9.76 -16.07
N ARG A 315 -30.49 -9.53 -16.27
CA ARG A 315 -31.43 -10.63 -16.49
C ARG A 315 -31.09 -11.24 -17.85
N PHE A 316 -30.52 -12.45 -17.84
CA PHE A 316 -30.53 -13.29 -19.02
C PHE A 316 -31.99 -13.52 -19.40
N ILE A 317 -32.38 -13.03 -20.58
CA ILE A 317 -33.66 -13.36 -21.19
C ILE A 317 -33.53 -14.83 -21.60
N SER A 318 -34.23 -15.71 -20.89
CA SER A 318 -34.44 -17.10 -21.29
C SER A 318 -35.15 -17.11 -22.64
N GLY A 319 -34.51 -17.66 -23.66
CA GLY A 319 -35.14 -17.97 -24.95
C GLY A 319 -36.28 -18.99 -24.79
N PRO A 320 -37.21 -19.05 -25.75
CA PRO A 320 -38.44 -19.81 -25.60
C PRO A 320 -38.19 -21.32 -25.67
N SER A 321 -38.91 -22.05 -24.81
CA SER A 321 -39.05 -23.50 -24.84
C SER A 321 -39.59 -23.93 -26.21
N ALA A 322 -38.85 -24.73 -26.95
CA ALA A 322 -39.38 -25.47 -28.09
C ALA A 322 -40.10 -26.73 -27.56
N ALA A 323 -41.32 -26.92 -28.07
CA ALA A 323 -42.16 -28.10 -27.86
C ALA A 323 -41.74 -29.25 -28.80
#